data_AF-A0A918VGT6-F1
#
_entry.id   AF-A0A918VGT6-F1
#
_cell.length_a   1.000
_cell.length_b   1.000
_cell.length_c   1.000
_cell.angle_alpha   90.00
_cell.angle_beta   90.00
_cell.angle_gamma   90.00
#
_symmetry.space_group_name_H-M   'P 1'
#
loop_
_entity.id
_entity.type
_entity.pdbx_description
1 polymer ?
#
loop_
_entity_poly.entity_id
_entity_poly.type
_entity_poly.pdbx_seq_one_letter_code
_entity_poly.pdbx_strand_id
1 'polypeptide(L)'
;MPDNRGFAIRLWGACLPAVLLFAAPALSEPTPVTVRVISQDAKFVGDSTGGAQVILRDAESGRILAEGITAGGTGDTDRIMQSTGRSPLRATDDAAAFYATLDLVRPTLVELEVKGALGRPGSAVKVTAQRWMMPGVPMTTGDGWSIELPGLAVTPTASIEPEGLRITAKVEPMCGCPLTPGGLWDSADYEVEASLWQGGQQLRRAELAFVSSPGGFARTLPLQASGRYTLVLFARNRVTGSSGLGRIEVQVP
;
A
#
# COMPACT_ATOMS: atom_id res chain seq x y z
N MET A 1 -33.84 -26.99 -92.63
CA MET A 1 -35.06 -26.91 -91.80
C MET A 1 -34.63 -27.00 -90.34
N PRO A 2 -34.94 -26.00 -89.51
CA PRO A 2 -34.31 -25.83 -88.20
C PRO A 2 -35.06 -26.63 -87.13
N ASP A 3 -34.32 -27.28 -86.23
CA ASP A 3 -34.88 -27.85 -85.01
C ASP A 3 -34.44 -26.97 -83.83
N ASN A 4 -35.40 -26.26 -83.27
CA ASN A 4 -35.26 -25.20 -82.29
C ASN A 4 -35.38 -25.84 -80.89
N ARG A 5 -34.26 -26.02 -80.17
CA ARG A 5 -34.27 -26.46 -78.77
C ARG A 5 -33.65 -25.39 -77.89
N GLY A 6 -34.52 -24.60 -77.25
CA GLY A 6 -34.15 -23.58 -76.30
C GLY A 6 -33.46 -24.17 -75.07
N PHE A 7 -32.28 -23.63 -74.76
CA PHE A 7 -31.58 -23.87 -73.51
C PHE A 7 -32.19 -22.96 -72.42
N ALA A 8 -32.97 -23.56 -71.51
CA ALA A 8 -33.45 -22.88 -70.32
C ALA A 8 -32.32 -22.82 -69.28
N ILE A 9 -31.71 -21.65 -69.10
CA ILE A 9 -30.78 -21.38 -68.00
C ILE A 9 -31.60 -21.26 -66.72
N ARG A 10 -31.59 -22.31 -65.89
CA ARG A 10 -32.06 -22.24 -64.51
C ARG A 10 -30.98 -21.57 -63.66
N LEU A 11 -31.12 -20.26 -63.46
CA LEU A 11 -30.41 -19.53 -62.42
C LEU A 11 -30.98 -19.96 -61.06
N TRP A 12 -30.34 -20.93 -60.41
CA TRP A 12 -30.51 -21.15 -58.97
C TRP A 12 -29.86 -19.98 -58.23
N GLY A 13 -30.65 -18.97 -57.91
CA GLY A 13 -30.27 -17.95 -56.95
C GLY A 13 -30.05 -18.59 -55.59
N ALA A 14 -28.79 -18.89 -55.25
CA ALA A 14 -28.40 -19.22 -53.90
C ALA A 14 -28.56 -17.95 -53.05
N CYS A 15 -29.73 -17.79 -52.45
CA CYS A 15 -29.98 -16.78 -51.44
C CYS A 15 -29.22 -17.22 -50.17
N LEU A 16 -27.96 -16.79 -50.03
CA LEU A 16 -27.24 -16.92 -48.76
C LEU A 16 -27.99 -16.08 -47.72
N PRO A 17 -28.55 -16.67 -46.65
CA PRO A 17 -29.07 -15.86 -45.56
C PRO A 17 -27.88 -15.16 -44.91
N ALA A 18 -27.84 -13.82 -45.00
CA ALA A 18 -26.93 -13.01 -44.23
C ALA A 18 -27.29 -13.16 -42.75
N VAL A 19 -26.60 -14.07 -42.06
CA VAL A 19 -26.71 -14.22 -40.60
C VAL A 19 -26.07 -12.98 -39.98
N LEU A 20 -26.91 -12.00 -39.64
CA LEU A 20 -26.55 -10.90 -38.75
C LEU A 20 -26.31 -11.50 -37.36
N LEU A 21 -25.04 -11.78 -37.05
CA LEU A 21 -24.59 -12.03 -35.68
C LEU A 21 -24.83 -10.75 -34.87
N PHE A 22 -25.97 -10.68 -34.20
CA PHE A 22 -26.21 -9.68 -33.17
C PHE A 22 -25.21 -9.93 -32.04
N ALA A 23 -24.16 -9.10 -31.97
CA ALA A 23 -23.33 -9.02 -30.79
C ALA A 23 -24.22 -8.51 -29.65
N ALA A 24 -24.61 -9.42 -28.74
CA ALA A 24 -25.29 -9.01 -27.52
C ALA A 24 -24.38 -8.01 -26.78
N PRO A 25 -24.92 -6.88 -26.29
CA PRO A 25 -24.11 -5.97 -25.49
C PRO A 25 -23.57 -6.73 -24.28
N ALA A 26 -22.26 -6.72 -24.08
CA ALA A 26 -21.65 -7.27 -22.88
C ALA A 26 -22.13 -6.44 -21.69
N LEU A 27 -23.01 -7.02 -20.87
CA LEU A 27 -23.47 -6.40 -19.64
C LEU A 27 -22.34 -6.44 -18.63
N SER A 28 -22.12 -5.34 -17.92
CA SER A 28 -21.18 -5.34 -16.80
C SER A 28 -21.76 -6.14 -15.65
N GLU A 29 -20.99 -7.09 -15.13
CA GLU A 29 -21.39 -7.87 -13.97
C GLU A 29 -20.78 -7.27 -12.70
N PRO A 30 -21.61 -6.96 -11.68
CA PRO A 30 -21.14 -6.49 -10.39
C PRO A 30 -20.18 -7.50 -9.77
N THR A 31 -18.95 -7.07 -9.51
CA THR A 31 -17.86 -7.91 -9.02
C THR A 31 -17.38 -7.37 -7.67
N PRO A 32 -17.87 -7.90 -6.53
CA PRO A 32 -17.46 -7.44 -5.20
C PRO A 32 -15.98 -7.69 -4.93
N VAL A 33 -15.31 -6.72 -4.31
CA VAL A 33 -13.88 -6.78 -3.97
C VAL A 33 -13.68 -6.25 -2.56
N THR A 34 -12.91 -6.98 -1.75
CA THR A 34 -12.37 -6.50 -0.49
C THR A 34 -10.86 -6.35 -0.63
N VAL A 35 -10.32 -5.17 -0.40
CA VAL A 35 -8.88 -4.92 -0.36
C VAL A 35 -8.45 -4.71 1.09
N ARG A 36 -7.38 -5.39 1.50
CA ARG A 36 -6.78 -5.24 2.83
C ARG A 36 -5.30 -4.90 2.68
N VAL A 37 -4.82 -4.05 3.59
CA VAL A 37 -3.42 -3.62 3.61
C VAL A 37 -2.85 -4.04 4.95
N ILE A 38 -1.83 -4.90 4.94
CA ILE A 38 -1.14 -5.37 6.14
C ILE A 38 0.25 -4.75 6.18
N SER A 39 0.64 -4.16 7.30
CA SER A 39 2.00 -3.68 7.52
C SER A 39 2.94 -4.88 7.50
N GLN A 40 4.06 -4.77 6.79
CA GLN A 40 5.16 -5.73 6.92
C GLN A 40 5.53 -5.88 8.41
N ASP A 41 5.73 -7.13 8.83
CA ASP A 41 6.07 -7.54 10.20
C ASP A 41 5.05 -7.17 11.29
N ALA A 42 3.84 -6.77 10.90
CA ALA A 42 2.84 -6.32 11.86
C ALA A 42 1.40 -6.56 11.35
N LYS A 43 0.50 -5.60 11.62
CA LYS A 43 -0.95 -5.79 11.53
C LYS A 43 -1.60 -4.95 10.44
N PHE A 44 -2.93 -5.01 10.32
CA PHE A 44 -3.66 -4.26 9.29
C PHE A 44 -3.51 -2.74 9.48
N VAL A 45 -3.40 -2.02 8.36
CA VAL A 45 -3.29 -0.55 8.32
C VAL A 45 -4.70 0.04 8.30
N GLY A 46 -5.11 0.54 9.47
CA GLY A 46 -6.46 1.06 9.71
C GLY A 46 -6.47 2.46 10.31
N ASP A 47 -7.57 2.76 11.01
CA ASP A 47 -7.94 4.12 11.42
C ASP A 47 -6.88 4.80 12.29
N SER A 48 -6.19 4.05 13.16
CA SER A 48 -5.11 4.55 14.04
C SER A 48 -3.95 5.22 13.30
N THR A 49 -3.81 4.92 12.01
CA THR A 49 -2.78 5.46 11.13
C THR A 49 -3.35 6.20 9.93
N GLY A 50 -4.64 6.53 9.95
CA GLY A 50 -5.34 7.18 8.85
C GLY A 50 -5.61 6.27 7.65
N GLY A 51 -5.44 4.95 7.79
CA GLY A 51 -5.62 3.98 6.73
C GLY A 51 -4.59 4.07 5.60
N ALA A 52 -4.86 3.34 4.54
CA ALA A 52 -4.09 3.36 3.29
C ALA A 52 -5.02 3.70 2.13
N GLN A 53 -4.59 4.62 1.26
CA GLN A 53 -5.29 4.90 0.01
C GLN A 53 -5.19 3.67 -0.89
N VAL A 54 -6.32 3.26 -1.45
CA VAL A 54 -6.46 2.14 -2.38
C VAL A 54 -7.01 2.69 -3.69
N ILE A 55 -6.38 2.33 -4.80
CA ILE A 55 -6.87 2.61 -6.14
C ILE A 55 -6.82 1.31 -6.94
N LEU A 56 -7.97 0.92 -7.50
CA LEU A 56 -8.09 -0.19 -8.44
C LEU A 56 -8.24 0.39 -9.84
N ARG A 57 -7.39 -0.02 -10.78
CA ARG A 57 -7.39 0.46 -12.16
C ARG A 57 -7.48 -0.70 -13.14
N ASP A 58 -8.11 -0.46 -14.28
CA ASP A 58 -7.90 -1.30 -15.46
C ASP A 58 -6.45 -1.12 -15.91
N ALA A 59 -5.66 -2.18 -15.91
CA ALA A 59 -4.23 -2.11 -16.22
C ALA A 59 -3.95 -1.82 -17.70
N GLU A 60 -4.88 -2.12 -18.60
CA GLU A 60 -4.74 -1.85 -20.03
C GLU A 60 -5.08 -0.39 -20.33
N SER A 61 -6.20 0.11 -19.80
CA SER A 61 -6.71 1.44 -20.14
C SER A 61 -6.30 2.54 -19.15
N GLY A 62 -5.76 2.18 -17.98
CA GLY A 62 -5.46 3.10 -16.88
C GLY A 62 -6.69 3.68 -16.15
N ARG A 63 -7.91 3.26 -16.54
CA ARG A 63 -9.17 3.78 -15.98
C ARG A 63 -9.32 3.34 -14.53
N ILE A 64 -9.61 4.28 -13.64
CA ILE A 64 -9.97 3.96 -12.24
C ILE A 64 -11.30 3.21 -12.24
N LEU A 65 -11.28 2.02 -11.64
CA LEU A 65 -12.45 1.18 -11.41
C LEU A 65 -13.08 1.46 -10.05
N ALA A 66 -12.26 1.68 -9.03
CA ALA A 66 -12.68 2.09 -7.70
C ALA A 66 -11.51 2.75 -6.95
N GLU A 67 -11.82 3.62 -5.99
CA GLU A 67 -10.84 4.22 -5.11
C GLU A 67 -11.43 4.45 -3.71
N GLY A 68 -10.56 4.47 -2.70
CA GLY A 68 -10.96 4.77 -1.32
C GLY A 68 -9.81 4.64 -0.34
N ILE A 69 -10.14 4.50 0.94
CA ILE A 69 -9.18 4.37 2.04
C ILE A 69 -9.59 3.16 2.87
N THR A 70 -8.63 2.37 3.35
CA THR A 70 -8.93 1.30 4.31
C THR A 70 -9.46 1.89 5.62
N ALA A 71 -10.55 1.32 6.14
CA ALA A 71 -11.15 1.72 7.41
C ALA A 71 -11.34 0.50 8.32
N GLY A 72 -11.23 0.70 9.63
CA GLY A 72 -11.37 -0.34 10.66
C GLY A 72 -10.14 -0.49 11.55
N GLY A 73 -10.16 -1.53 12.39
CA GLY A 73 -9.13 -1.82 13.37
C GLY A 73 -7.90 -2.50 12.78
N THR A 74 -6.85 -2.65 13.58
CA THR A 74 -5.63 -3.36 13.16
C THR A 74 -5.82 -4.88 13.09
N GLY A 75 -6.99 -5.40 13.48
CA GLY A 75 -7.27 -6.84 13.60
C GLY A 75 -6.69 -7.48 14.86
N ASP A 76 -6.95 -8.78 14.99
CA ASP A 76 -6.57 -9.60 16.14
C ASP A 76 -5.07 -9.93 16.14
N THR A 77 -4.37 -9.54 17.22
CA THR A 77 -2.92 -9.67 17.31
C THR A 77 -2.47 -11.13 17.29
N ASP A 78 -3.07 -11.99 18.10
CA ASP A 78 -2.62 -13.38 18.24
C ASP A 78 -2.84 -14.15 16.93
N ARG A 79 -4.01 -13.99 16.31
CA ARG A 79 -4.33 -14.57 15.02
C ARG A 79 -3.33 -14.15 13.95
N ILE A 80 -3.04 -12.85 13.83
CA ILE A 80 -2.13 -12.33 12.81
C ILE A 80 -0.72 -12.89 13.02
N MET A 81 -0.21 -12.84 14.25
CA MET A 81 1.19 -13.15 14.53
C MET A 81 1.48 -14.65 14.61
N GLN A 82 0.48 -15.47 14.96
CA GLN A 82 0.61 -16.93 15.01
C GLN A 82 0.23 -17.61 13.68
N SER A 83 -0.27 -16.85 12.70
CA SER A 83 -0.60 -17.36 11.37
C SER A 83 0.64 -17.84 10.63
N THR A 84 0.71 -19.14 10.35
CA THR A 84 1.84 -19.79 9.67
C THR A 84 1.45 -20.34 8.29
N GLY A 85 2.45 -20.61 7.45
CA GLY A 85 2.27 -21.18 6.12
C GLY A 85 2.13 -20.14 5.00
N ARG A 86 1.88 -20.61 3.78
CA ARG A 86 1.72 -19.75 2.59
C ARG A 86 0.30 -19.20 2.55
N SER A 87 0.18 -17.87 2.58
CA SER A 87 -1.11 -17.15 2.47
C SER A 87 -2.14 -17.52 3.57
N PRO A 88 -1.78 -17.39 4.86
CA PRO A 88 -2.71 -17.69 5.94
C PRO A 88 -3.82 -16.63 6.03
N LEU A 89 -4.97 -17.02 6.55
CA LEU A 89 -6.15 -16.17 6.72
C LEU A 89 -6.08 -15.39 8.04
N ARG A 90 -5.79 -14.10 7.96
CA ARG A 90 -5.51 -13.25 9.11
C ARG A 90 -6.66 -12.34 9.49
N ALA A 91 -7.53 -12.01 8.54
CA ALA A 91 -8.56 -11.01 8.76
C ALA A 91 -9.65 -11.49 9.72
N THR A 92 -10.08 -10.57 10.57
CA THR A 92 -11.33 -10.61 11.34
C THR A 92 -12.29 -9.57 10.76
N ASP A 93 -13.57 -9.62 11.15
CA ASP A 93 -14.59 -8.72 10.61
C ASP A 93 -14.29 -7.23 10.87
N ASP A 94 -13.64 -6.93 11.99
CA ASP A 94 -13.22 -5.59 12.40
C ASP A 94 -11.88 -5.14 11.79
N ALA A 95 -11.13 -6.04 11.15
CA ALA A 95 -9.86 -5.69 10.53
C ALA A 95 -10.06 -4.67 9.40
N ALA A 96 -9.08 -3.78 9.23
CA ALA A 96 -9.18 -2.71 8.25
C ALA A 96 -9.31 -3.24 6.81
N ALA A 97 -10.25 -2.65 6.06
CA ALA A 97 -10.53 -2.99 4.67
C ALA A 97 -11.04 -1.79 3.87
N PHE A 98 -10.88 -1.87 2.56
CA PHE A 98 -11.62 -1.10 1.58
C PHE A 98 -12.56 -2.06 0.83
N TYR A 99 -13.84 -1.70 0.73
CA TYR A 99 -14.86 -2.49 0.05
C TYR A 99 -15.35 -1.76 -1.19
N ALA A 100 -15.43 -2.46 -2.31
CA ALA A 100 -15.94 -1.93 -3.57
C ALA A 100 -16.68 -3.00 -4.37
N THR A 101 -17.45 -2.56 -5.35
CA THR A 101 -18.02 -3.43 -6.39
C THR A 101 -17.55 -2.90 -7.74
N LEU A 102 -16.87 -3.74 -8.51
CA LEU A 102 -16.38 -3.37 -9.84
C LEU A 102 -17.36 -3.86 -10.91
N ASP A 103 -17.79 -2.96 -11.79
CA ASP A 103 -18.62 -3.32 -12.93
C ASP A 103 -17.72 -3.74 -14.11
N LEU A 104 -17.51 -5.06 -14.24
CA LEU A 104 -16.61 -5.64 -15.25
C LEU A 104 -17.42 -6.28 -16.38
N VAL A 105 -17.07 -5.98 -17.63
CA VAL A 105 -17.75 -6.51 -18.84
C VAL A 105 -17.02 -7.69 -19.48
N ARG A 106 -15.74 -7.88 -19.12
CA ARG A 106 -14.85 -8.91 -19.66
C ARG A 106 -13.78 -9.25 -18.61
N PRO A 107 -13.02 -10.35 -18.77
CA PRO A 107 -11.84 -10.58 -17.95
C PRO A 107 -10.92 -9.36 -17.99
N THR A 108 -10.63 -8.78 -16.84
CA THR A 108 -9.85 -7.55 -16.72
C THR A 108 -8.63 -7.80 -15.86
N LEU A 109 -7.46 -7.40 -16.34
CA LEU A 109 -6.27 -7.28 -15.50
C LEU A 109 -6.42 -6.01 -14.68
N VAL A 110 -6.64 -6.16 -13.38
CA VAL A 110 -6.80 -5.03 -12.46
C VAL A 110 -5.47 -4.77 -11.79
N GLU A 111 -5.05 -3.52 -11.77
CA GLU A 111 -3.93 -3.02 -10.98
C GLU A 111 -4.44 -2.42 -9.67
N LEU A 112 -3.95 -2.95 -8.57
CA LEU A 112 -4.08 -2.38 -7.24
C LEU A 112 -2.87 -1.48 -7.00
N GLU A 113 -3.11 -0.20 -6.72
CA GLU A 113 -2.15 0.73 -6.15
C GLU A 113 -2.56 1.04 -4.71
N VAL A 114 -1.62 0.90 -3.78
CA VAL A 114 -1.80 1.26 -2.37
C VAL A 114 -0.75 2.28 -1.97
N LYS A 115 -1.17 3.33 -1.27
CA LYS A 115 -0.29 4.32 -0.64
C LYS A 115 -0.66 4.52 0.82
N GLY A 116 0.30 4.35 1.73
CA GLY A 116 0.05 4.52 3.15
C GLY A 116 1.31 4.39 4.02
N ALA A 117 1.19 4.50 5.34
CA ALA A 117 -0.04 4.89 6.05
C ALA A 117 -0.28 6.41 5.97
N LEU A 118 -1.53 6.84 5.71
CA LEU A 118 -1.84 8.23 5.37
C LEU A 118 -1.62 9.23 6.53
N GLY A 119 -1.76 8.77 7.76
CA GLY A 119 -1.47 9.52 8.99
C GLY A 119 0.02 9.65 9.31
N ARG A 120 0.90 9.13 8.45
CA ARG A 120 2.37 9.27 8.54
C ARG A 120 2.94 9.67 7.16
N PRO A 121 2.52 10.81 6.58
CA PRO A 121 2.79 11.15 5.18
C PRO A 121 4.30 11.24 4.86
N GLY A 122 5.13 11.62 5.83
CA GLY A 122 6.59 11.67 5.68
C GLY A 122 7.26 10.31 5.49
N SER A 123 6.56 9.21 5.78
CA SER A 123 7.04 7.83 5.63
C SER A 123 6.15 7.00 4.69
N ALA A 124 5.17 7.61 4.03
CA ALA A 124 4.25 6.88 3.18
C ALA A 124 4.98 6.26 1.97
N VAL A 125 4.76 4.97 1.76
CA VAL A 125 5.27 4.23 0.59
C VAL A 125 4.13 3.84 -0.33
N LYS A 126 4.48 3.42 -1.55
CA LYS A 126 3.55 2.95 -2.56
C LYS A 126 3.87 1.51 -2.93
N VAL A 127 2.85 0.65 -2.97
CA VAL A 127 2.96 -0.71 -3.48
C VAL A 127 1.92 -0.92 -4.59
N THR A 128 2.29 -1.71 -5.59
CA THR A 128 1.40 -2.04 -6.70
C THR A 128 1.39 -3.55 -6.92
N ALA A 129 0.23 -4.11 -7.22
CA ALA A 129 0.08 -5.51 -7.61
C ALA A 129 -1.00 -5.63 -8.67
N GLN A 130 -0.90 -6.66 -9.51
CA GLN A 130 -1.90 -6.91 -10.54
C GLN A 130 -2.54 -8.29 -10.35
N ARG A 131 -3.83 -8.40 -10.69
CA ARG A 131 -4.57 -9.66 -10.66
C ARG A 131 -5.64 -9.68 -11.73
N TRP A 132 -5.80 -10.85 -12.37
CA TRP A 132 -6.92 -11.10 -13.25
C TRP A 132 -8.22 -11.24 -12.45
N MET A 133 -9.25 -10.52 -12.88
CA MET A 133 -10.59 -10.57 -12.32
C MET A 133 -11.59 -10.96 -13.41
N MET A 134 -12.50 -11.86 -13.06
CA MET A 134 -13.59 -12.31 -13.92
C MET A 134 -14.87 -11.55 -13.56
N PRO A 135 -15.66 -11.07 -14.54
CA PRO A 135 -16.99 -10.53 -14.30
C PRO A 135 -17.83 -11.46 -13.40
N GLY A 136 -18.47 -10.88 -12.38
CA GLY A 136 -19.39 -11.59 -11.48
C GLY A 136 -18.73 -12.51 -10.44
N VAL A 137 -17.42 -12.75 -10.53
CA VAL A 137 -16.70 -13.62 -9.57
C VAL A 137 -16.17 -12.79 -8.40
N PRO A 138 -16.70 -12.95 -7.17
CA PRO A 138 -16.32 -12.12 -6.05
C PRO A 138 -14.88 -12.36 -5.60
N MET A 139 -14.24 -11.28 -5.17
CA MET A 139 -12.89 -11.22 -4.62
C MET A 139 -12.93 -10.87 -3.13
N THR A 140 -13.83 -11.55 -2.42
CA THR A 140 -14.13 -11.33 -1.00
C THR A 140 -13.86 -12.57 -0.13
N THR A 141 -13.58 -13.74 -0.73
CA THR A 141 -13.30 -14.98 0.01
C THR A 141 -11.97 -14.89 0.78
N GLY A 142 -11.94 -15.41 2.01
CA GLY A 142 -10.76 -15.36 2.88
C GLY A 142 -10.44 -13.92 3.29
N ASP A 143 -9.19 -13.51 3.11
CA ASP A 143 -8.74 -12.13 3.40
C ASP A 143 -9.05 -11.15 2.25
N GLY A 144 -9.72 -11.60 1.17
CA GLY A 144 -9.90 -10.82 -0.05
C GLY A 144 -8.58 -10.60 -0.80
N TRP A 145 -8.38 -9.41 -1.37
CA TRP A 145 -7.10 -8.97 -1.90
C TRP A 145 -6.27 -8.30 -0.79
N SER A 146 -5.49 -9.12 -0.09
CA SER A 146 -4.52 -8.63 0.90
C SER A 146 -3.18 -8.31 0.25
N ILE A 147 -2.62 -7.14 0.55
CA ILE A 147 -1.28 -6.71 0.11
C ILE A 147 -0.45 -6.22 1.29
N GLU A 148 0.84 -6.56 1.28
CA GLU A 148 1.78 -6.12 2.30
C GLU A 148 2.33 -4.73 1.97
N LEU A 149 2.34 -3.84 2.98
CA LEU A 149 2.88 -2.50 2.92
C LEU A 149 4.21 -2.47 3.69
N PRO A 150 5.36 -2.31 3.02
CA PRO A 150 6.66 -2.40 3.64
C PRO A 150 7.01 -1.14 4.45
N GLY A 151 7.94 -1.33 5.38
CA GLY A 151 8.68 -0.26 6.04
C GLY A 151 8.18 0.17 7.42
N LEU A 152 8.78 1.25 7.92
CA LEU A 152 8.49 1.86 9.23
C LEU A 152 8.06 3.32 9.07
N ALA A 153 7.13 3.76 9.89
CA ALA A 153 6.81 5.16 10.07
C ALA A 153 7.84 5.81 11.02
N VAL A 154 8.49 6.88 10.58
CA VAL A 154 9.50 7.62 11.35
C VAL A 154 9.10 9.09 11.36
N THR A 155 8.65 9.57 12.52
CA THR A 155 8.23 10.96 12.71
C THR A 155 9.33 11.74 13.44
N PRO A 156 10.13 12.54 12.72
CA PRO A 156 11.21 13.31 13.30
C PRO A 156 10.69 14.58 13.98
N THR A 157 11.31 14.98 15.09
CA THR A 157 11.22 16.35 15.60
C THR A 157 12.58 16.84 16.06
N ALA A 158 12.78 18.15 16.06
CA ALA A 158 14.00 18.76 16.56
C ALA A 158 13.69 20.07 17.29
N SER A 159 14.40 20.31 18.38
CA SER A 159 14.34 21.53 19.20
C SER A 159 15.75 21.99 19.53
N ILE A 160 15.94 23.31 19.61
CA ILE A 160 17.19 23.88 20.13
C ILE A 160 17.03 24.05 21.63
N GLU A 161 17.93 23.42 22.37
CA GLU A 161 17.99 23.41 23.83
C GLU A 161 19.37 23.95 24.29
N PRO A 162 19.52 24.40 25.55
CA PRO A 162 20.81 24.88 26.05
C PRO A 162 21.98 23.91 25.83
N GLU A 163 21.70 22.60 25.87
CA GLU A 163 22.66 21.51 25.71
C GLU A 163 23.01 21.22 24.25
N GLY A 164 22.21 21.70 23.29
CA GLY A 164 22.42 21.41 21.88
C GLY A 164 21.16 21.35 21.03
N LEU A 165 21.31 20.79 19.83
CA LEU A 165 20.17 20.40 18.98
C LEU A 165 19.63 19.06 19.49
N ARG A 166 18.47 19.11 20.15
CA ARG A 166 17.74 17.93 20.59
C ARG A 166 16.96 17.36 19.42
N ILE A 167 17.17 16.07 19.16
CA ILE A 167 16.56 15.33 18.05
C ILE A 167 15.75 14.17 18.62
N THR A 168 14.47 14.09 18.30
CA THR A 168 13.65 12.91 18.63
C THR A 168 13.05 12.27 17.39
N ALA A 169 12.75 10.98 17.51
CA ALA A 169 12.01 10.24 16.52
C ALA A 169 10.95 9.39 17.21
N LYS A 170 9.74 9.41 16.67
CA LYS A 170 8.71 8.42 16.96
C LYS A 170 8.73 7.37 15.84
N VAL A 171 9.04 6.13 16.19
CA VAL A 171 9.18 5.00 15.26
C VAL A 171 8.12 3.94 15.53
N GLU A 172 7.42 3.51 14.48
CA GLU A 172 6.33 2.54 14.53
C GLU A 172 6.31 1.71 13.22
N PRO A 173 5.85 0.45 13.21
CA PRO A 173 5.46 -0.21 11.96
C PRO A 173 4.31 0.56 11.30
N MET A 174 4.04 0.33 10.02
CA MET A 174 3.02 1.09 9.28
C MET A 174 1.60 0.97 9.85
N CYS A 175 1.32 -0.05 10.67
CA CYS A 175 0.06 -0.19 11.45
C CYS A 175 -0.03 0.72 12.69
N GLY A 176 1.03 1.44 13.06
CA GLY A 176 1.11 2.23 14.29
C GLY A 176 1.29 1.37 15.55
N CYS A 177 1.75 0.13 15.38
CA CYS A 177 1.90 -0.81 16.49
C CYS A 177 3.02 -0.36 17.46
N PRO A 178 2.87 -0.53 18.78
CA PRO A 178 3.77 0.07 19.76
C PRO A 178 5.10 -0.67 19.84
N LEU A 179 6.22 0.08 19.78
CA LEU A 179 7.54 -0.42 20.14
C LEU A 179 7.78 -0.25 21.65
N THR A 180 8.01 -1.33 22.37
CA THR A 180 8.25 -1.31 23.82
C THR A 180 9.34 -2.31 24.21
N PRO A 181 10.15 -2.05 25.26
CA PRO A 181 11.12 -3.03 25.74
C PRO A 181 10.45 -4.36 26.12
N GLY A 182 10.93 -5.47 25.57
CA GLY A 182 10.39 -6.82 25.80
C GLY A 182 8.98 -7.06 25.24
N GLY A 183 8.44 -6.14 24.43
CA GLY A 183 7.14 -6.30 23.78
C GLY A 183 7.20 -7.15 22.51
N LEU A 184 6.03 -7.38 21.90
CA LEU A 184 5.93 -8.10 20.61
C LEU A 184 6.75 -7.44 19.49
N TRP A 185 6.77 -6.10 19.48
CA TRP A 185 7.73 -5.32 18.72
C TRP A 185 8.75 -4.74 19.70
N ASP A 186 9.79 -5.53 20.01
CA ASP A 186 10.78 -5.11 21.00
C ASP A 186 11.58 -3.92 20.48
N SER A 187 11.61 -2.83 21.25
CA SER A 187 12.45 -1.66 20.96
C SER A 187 13.93 -1.99 20.75
N ALA A 188 14.44 -3.07 21.37
CA ALA A 188 15.81 -3.50 21.23
C ALA A 188 16.14 -4.03 19.82
N ASP A 189 15.14 -4.43 19.03
CA ASP A 189 15.34 -4.89 17.66
C ASP A 189 15.54 -3.73 16.67
N TYR A 190 15.32 -2.49 17.09
CA TYR A 190 15.36 -1.31 16.23
C TYR A 190 16.63 -0.48 16.43
N GLU A 191 17.27 -0.13 15.32
CA GLU A 191 18.33 0.87 15.26
C GLU A 191 17.77 2.14 14.64
N VAL A 192 18.03 3.28 15.29
CA VAL A 192 17.59 4.60 14.83
C VAL A 192 18.76 5.54 14.76
N GLU A 193 18.91 6.23 13.64
CA GLU A 193 20.04 7.08 13.36
C GLU A 193 19.59 8.42 12.78
N ALA A 194 20.23 9.49 13.24
CA ALA A 194 20.15 10.82 12.65
C ALA A 194 21.35 11.09 11.75
N SER A 195 21.07 11.75 10.63
CA SER A 195 22.08 12.39 9.80
C SER A 195 21.67 13.82 9.48
N LEU A 196 22.62 14.74 9.58
CA LEU A 196 22.42 16.16 9.30
C LEU A 196 23.11 16.52 8.00
N TRP A 197 22.35 17.15 7.10
CA TRP A 197 22.77 17.44 5.74
C TRP A 197 22.71 18.93 5.43
N GLN A 198 23.67 19.42 4.65
CA GLN A 198 23.68 20.77 4.10
C GLN A 198 24.27 20.73 2.69
N GLY A 199 23.60 21.34 1.71
CA GLY A 199 24.08 21.35 0.32
C GLY A 199 24.31 19.96 -0.27
N GLY A 200 23.55 18.95 0.17
CA GLY A 200 23.72 17.55 -0.28
C GLY A 200 24.90 16.80 0.36
N GLN A 201 25.64 17.42 1.28
CA GLN A 201 26.72 16.77 2.02
C GLN A 201 26.25 16.38 3.43
N GLN A 202 26.58 15.16 3.85
CA GLN A 202 26.34 14.70 5.22
C GLN A 202 27.43 15.27 6.13
N LEU A 203 27.06 16.12 7.08
CA LEU A 203 27.99 16.77 8.00
C LEU A 203 28.21 15.97 9.28
N ARG A 204 27.16 15.33 9.75
CA ARG A 204 27.11 14.58 11.01
C ARG A 204 26.16 13.40 10.91
N ARG A 205 26.45 12.39 11.72
CA ARG A 205 25.64 11.20 11.92
C ARG A 205 25.72 10.78 13.39
N ALA A 206 24.61 10.32 13.96
CA ALA A 206 24.57 9.83 15.33
C ALA A 206 23.40 8.87 15.55
N GLU A 207 23.64 7.84 16.36
CA GLU A 207 22.59 6.94 16.83
C GLU A 207 21.70 7.62 17.89
N LEU A 208 20.41 7.26 17.88
CA LEU A 208 19.43 7.66 18.86
C LEU A 208 19.16 6.50 19.81
N ALA A 209 19.18 6.78 21.12
CA ALA A 209 18.80 5.80 22.14
C ALA A 209 17.28 5.75 22.26
N PHE A 210 16.73 4.57 22.58
CA PHE A 210 15.36 4.47 23.05
C PHE A 210 15.23 5.14 24.42
N VAL A 211 14.28 6.06 24.57
CA VAL A 211 14.11 6.84 25.82
C VAL A 211 12.67 6.90 26.32
N SER A 212 11.68 6.60 25.49
CA SER A 212 10.28 6.64 25.90
C SER A 212 9.42 5.62 25.15
N SER A 213 8.53 4.96 25.89
CA SER A 213 7.53 4.07 25.32
C SER A 213 6.25 4.82 24.94
N PRO A 214 5.56 4.44 23.84
CA PRO A 214 6.04 3.52 22.82
C PRO A 214 6.89 4.22 21.75
N GLY A 215 7.95 3.58 21.25
CA GLY A 215 8.67 3.95 20.03
C GLY A 215 9.39 5.30 20.04
N GLY A 216 9.71 5.88 21.20
CA GLY A 216 10.39 7.16 21.33
C GLY A 216 11.91 7.02 21.41
N PHE A 217 12.59 7.65 20.46
CA PHE A 217 14.04 7.65 20.32
C PHE A 217 14.61 9.07 20.38
N ALA A 218 15.85 9.19 20.85
CA ALA A 218 16.43 10.49 21.21
C ALA A 218 17.94 10.57 21.10
N ARG A 219 18.41 11.75 20.68
CA ARG A 219 19.80 12.19 20.81
C ARG A 219 19.86 13.70 21.01
N THR A 220 20.90 14.19 21.68
CA THR A 220 21.29 15.62 21.63
C THR A 220 22.61 15.70 20.90
N LEU A 221 22.69 16.58 19.90
CA LEU A 221 23.91 16.89 19.15
C LEU A 221 24.40 18.28 19.54
N PRO A 222 25.72 18.53 19.51
CA PRO A 222 26.23 19.89 19.61
C PRO A 222 25.59 20.80 18.55
N LEU A 223 25.29 22.04 18.93
CA LEU A 223 24.82 23.05 17.98
C LEU A 223 25.81 23.20 16.82
N GLN A 224 25.25 23.33 15.61
CA GLN A 224 26.03 23.57 14.40
C GLN A 224 26.19 25.08 14.17
N ALA A 225 26.96 25.45 13.15
CA ALA A 225 26.97 26.82 12.67
C ALA A 225 25.54 27.25 12.26
N SER A 226 25.24 28.55 12.39
CA SER A 226 23.98 29.12 11.92
C SER A 226 23.73 28.75 10.46
N GLY A 227 22.50 28.36 10.14
CA GLY A 227 22.15 27.91 8.80
C GLY A 227 20.96 26.96 8.76
N ARG A 228 20.56 26.64 7.53
CA ARG A 228 19.52 25.64 7.24
C ARG A 228 20.15 24.29 7.00
N TYR A 229 19.53 23.26 7.58
CA TYR A 229 19.94 21.87 7.46
C TYR A 229 18.73 20.97 7.19
N THR A 230 18.95 19.89 6.45
CA THR A 230 18.01 18.79 6.37
C THR A 230 18.41 17.74 7.41
N LEU A 231 17.52 17.48 8.37
CA LEU A 231 17.65 16.37 9.30
C LEU A 231 16.94 15.15 8.72
N VAL A 232 17.68 14.05 8.59
CA VAL A 232 17.16 12.76 8.13
C VAL A 232 17.30 11.75 9.25
N LEU A 233 16.18 11.15 9.65
CA LEU A 233 16.11 10.03 10.58
C LEU A 233 15.84 8.74 9.80
N PHE A 234 16.69 7.76 9.98
CA PHE A 234 16.54 6.41 9.43
C PHE A 234 16.33 5.43 10.57
N ALA A 235 15.35 4.55 10.43
CA ALA A 235 15.09 3.47 11.37
C ALA A 235 15.13 2.12 10.64
N ARG A 236 15.63 1.09 11.32
CA ARG A 236 15.67 -0.28 10.81
C ARG A 236 15.37 -1.26 11.92
N ASN A 237 14.49 -2.23 11.65
CA ASN A 237 14.38 -3.47 12.42
C ASN A 237 15.49 -4.43 11.97
N ARG A 238 16.36 -4.84 12.89
CA ARG A 238 17.51 -5.72 12.61
C ARG A 238 17.14 -7.17 12.36
N VAL A 239 16.00 -7.61 12.88
CA VAL A 239 15.52 -8.99 12.79
C VAL A 239 14.84 -9.22 11.44
N THR A 240 13.92 -8.33 11.06
CA THR A 240 13.09 -8.49 9.85
C THR A 240 13.62 -7.74 8.65
N GLY A 241 14.47 -6.73 8.87
CA GLY A 241 14.99 -5.85 7.82
C GLY A 241 14.05 -4.71 7.42
N SER A 242 12.85 -4.61 7.99
CA SER A 242 11.95 -3.47 7.73
C SER A 242 12.63 -2.16 8.12
N SER A 243 12.46 -1.13 7.28
CA SER A 243 13.13 0.15 7.46
C SER A 243 12.26 1.33 7.04
N GLY A 244 12.58 2.51 7.56
CA GLY A 244 11.82 3.72 7.32
C GLY A 244 12.69 4.95 7.42
N LEU A 245 12.21 6.03 6.81
CA LEU A 245 12.87 7.33 6.82
C LEU A 245 11.87 8.42 7.16
N GLY A 246 12.31 9.38 7.95
CA GLY A 246 11.64 10.65 8.21
C GLY A 246 12.61 11.79 7.96
N ARG A 247 12.15 12.92 7.42
CA ARG A 247 13.00 14.10 7.22
C ARG A 247 12.27 15.39 7.54
N ILE A 248 13.00 16.35 8.10
CA ILE A 248 12.54 17.72 8.34
C ILE A 248 13.66 18.72 8.04
N GLU A 249 13.27 19.95 7.75
CA GLU A 249 14.20 21.09 7.72
C GLU A 249 14.38 21.64 9.14
N VAL A 250 15.61 21.96 9.49
CA VAL A 250 15.99 22.55 10.78
C VAL A 250 16.73 23.85 10.51
N GLN A 251 16.29 24.93 11.15
CA GLN A 251 16.98 26.20 11.15
C GLN A 251 17.76 26.34 12.45
N VAL A 252 19.09 26.46 12.34
CA VAL A 252 19.94 26.88 13.45
C VAL A 252 20.09 28.40 13.36
N PRO A 253 19.76 29.15 14.41
CA PRO A 253 19.85 30.61 14.44
C PRO A 253 21.31 31.08 14.38
#